data_AF-A0A2E3IVV3-F1
#
_entry.id   AF-A0A2E3IVV3-F1
#
_cell.length_a   1.000
_cell.length_b   1.000
_cell.length_c   1.000
_cell.angle_alpha   90.00
_cell.angle_beta   90.00
_cell.angle_gamma   90.00
#
_symmetry.space_group_name_H-M   'P 1'
#
loop_
_entity.id
_entity.type
_entity.pdbx_description
1 polymer ?
#
loop_
_entity_poly.entity_id
_entity_poly.type
_entity_poly.pdbx_seq_one_letter_code
_entity_poly.pdbx_strand_id
1 'polypeptide(L)'
;MRVGSAVAVDPDIFISEVNTYDLSTSAGVDIRCLIITEEYRRKEQEDPHLVGTAGRVCSGTGVSRSEFILRRAPQARDVPELADYLTDLPREINTACTQGEDFIVECSQGTHLSLALSEDYPCYTSDNCPSVAAADDVGLNWRHIRDVVLEVKTLPSRVGHCPSSFDPKKRMSLGLPNME
;
A
#
# COMPACT_ATOMS: atom_id res chain seq x y z
N MET A 1 -6.79 8.03 12.30
CA MET A 1 -6.17 7.31 11.16
C MET A 1 -6.51 5.84 11.30
N ARG A 2 -6.97 5.15 10.27
CA ARG A 2 -7.24 3.70 10.38
C ARG A 2 -6.58 2.95 9.23
N VAL A 3 -6.05 1.76 9.53
CA VAL A 3 -5.28 0.94 8.60
C VAL A 3 -6.09 -0.30 8.21
N GLY A 4 -6.28 -0.47 6.90
CA GLY A 4 -7.11 -1.54 6.32
C GLY A 4 -6.49 -2.92 6.37
N SER A 5 -7.33 -3.95 6.41
CA SER A 5 -6.96 -5.35 6.58
C SER A 5 -5.94 -5.91 5.58
N ALA A 6 -5.85 -5.36 4.37
CA ALA A 6 -4.86 -5.81 3.39
C ALA A 6 -3.59 -4.94 3.39
N VAL A 7 -3.46 -3.94 4.26
CA VAL A 7 -2.28 -3.11 4.36
C VAL A 7 -1.19 -3.82 5.16
N ALA A 8 0.06 -3.66 4.72
CA ALA A 8 1.26 -4.12 5.43
C ALA A 8 1.64 -3.12 6.51
N VAL A 9 1.71 -3.59 7.75
CA VAL A 9 1.99 -2.75 8.92
C VAL A 9 3.33 -3.12 9.52
N ASP A 10 4.19 -2.12 9.63
CA ASP A 10 5.39 -2.18 10.46
C ASP A 10 5.02 -1.65 11.85
N PRO A 11 5.00 -2.50 12.91
CA PRO A 11 4.56 -2.09 14.23
C PRO A 11 5.42 -0.96 14.82
N ASP A 12 6.73 -1.00 14.57
CA ASP A 12 7.68 -0.02 15.11
C ASP A 12 7.41 1.37 14.52
N ILE A 13 7.19 1.43 13.20
CA ILE A 13 6.87 2.66 12.48
C ILE A 13 5.49 3.17 12.89
N PHE A 14 4.48 2.30 12.93
CA PHE A 14 3.12 2.67 13.30
C PHE A 14 3.08 3.30 14.70
N ILE A 15 3.70 2.66 15.70
CA ILE A 15 3.73 3.18 17.08
C ILE A 15 4.51 4.50 17.13
N SER A 16 5.62 4.60 16.40
CA SER A 16 6.40 5.84 16.30
C SER A 16 5.56 7.00 15.73
N GLU A 17 4.79 6.76 14.67
CA GLU A 17 3.91 7.76 14.06
C GLU A 17 2.75 8.13 14.97
N VAL A 18 2.12 7.16 15.63
CA VAL A 18 1.05 7.41 16.61
C VAL A 18 1.52 8.33 17.72
N ASN A 19 2.72 8.09 18.25
CA ASN A 19 3.32 8.93 19.29
C ASN A 19 3.72 10.31 18.76
N THR A 20 4.30 10.37 17.55
CA THR A 20 4.77 11.62 16.94
C THR A 20 3.62 12.59 16.63
N TYR A 21 2.47 12.06 16.24
CA TYR A 21 1.31 12.84 15.81
C TYR A 21 0.15 12.85 16.83
N ASP A 22 0.37 12.33 18.04
CA ASP A 22 -0.64 12.25 19.11
C ASP A 22 -1.96 11.60 18.68
N LEU A 23 -1.86 10.44 18.03
CA LEU A 23 -3.00 9.72 17.46
C LEU A 23 -3.51 8.58 18.35
N SER A 24 -3.04 8.49 19.59
CA SER A 24 -3.30 7.36 20.49
C SER A 24 -4.78 6.97 20.63
N THR A 25 -5.69 7.94 20.52
CA THR A 25 -7.14 7.75 20.66
C THR A 25 -7.89 7.60 19.33
N SER A 26 -7.24 7.84 18.20
CA SER A 26 -7.87 7.88 16.87
C SER A 26 -7.21 6.95 15.84
N ALA A 27 -6.06 6.38 16.19
CA ALA A 27 -5.36 5.38 15.42
C ALA A 27 -6.02 4.01 15.58
N GLY A 28 -6.11 3.25 14.49
CA GLY A 28 -6.59 1.88 14.53
C GLY A 28 -5.93 1.03 13.45
N VAL A 29 -5.66 -0.22 13.77
CA VAL A 29 -5.12 -1.24 12.85
C VAL A 29 -6.10 -2.40 12.80
N ASP A 30 -6.53 -2.77 11.61
CA ASP A 30 -7.37 -3.96 11.49
C ASP A 30 -6.63 -5.20 11.98
N ILE A 31 -7.31 -6.03 12.77
CA ILE A 31 -6.77 -7.28 13.33
C ILE A 31 -6.15 -8.23 12.30
N ARG A 32 -6.52 -8.12 11.01
CA ARG A 32 -6.03 -8.96 9.90
C ARG A 32 -4.85 -8.36 9.15
N CYS A 33 -4.45 -7.12 9.40
CA CYS A 33 -3.31 -6.49 8.73
C CYS A 33 -2.09 -7.40 8.80
N LEU A 34 -1.41 -7.58 7.67
CA LEU A 34 -0.18 -8.36 7.65
C LEU A 34 0.95 -7.55 8.29
N ILE A 35 1.87 -8.25 8.96
CA ILE A 35 2.93 -7.59 9.72
C ILE A 35 4.26 -7.67 9.00
N ILE A 36 4.89 -6.50 8.83
CA ILE A 36 6.26 -6.36 8.38
C ILE A 36 7.16 -6.59 9.60
N THR A 37 7.89 -7.71 9.58
CA THR A 37 8.86 -8.03 10.63
C THR A 37 10.24 -7.48 10.26
N GLU A 38 11.11 -7.32 11.27
CA GLU A 38 12.51 -6.99 11.04
C GLU A 38 13.20 -7.99 10.09
N GLU A 39 12.87 -9.28 10.22
CA GLU A 39 13.37 -10.32 9.33
C GLU A 39 12.98 -10.07 7.86
N TYR A 40 11.72 -9.67 7.61
CA TYR A 40 11.25 -9.36 6.26
C TYR A 40 11.93 -8.12 5.69
N ARG A 41 12.14 -7.07 6.50
CA ARG A 41 12.94 -5.89 6.10
C ARG A 41 14.34 -6.30 5.68
N ARG A 42 15.02 -7.09 6.52
CA ARG A 42 16.39 -7.55 6.27
C ARG A 42 16.48 -8.41 5.01
N LYS A 43 15.57 -9.38 4.84
CA LYS A 43 15.49 -10.23 3.64
C LYS A 43 15.34 -9.40 2.37
N GLU A 44 14.50 -8.37 2.40
CA GLU A 44 14.28 -7.51 1.24
C GLU A 44 15.51 -6.64 0.92
N GLN A 45 16.21 -6.15 1.94
CA GLN A 45 17.44 -5.37 1.80
C GLN A 45 18.65 -6.18 1.34
N GLU A 46 18.67 -7.49 1.62
CA GLU A 46 19.75 -8.40 1.22
C GLU A 46 19.53 -8.99 -0.18
N ASP A 47 18.31 -8.91 -0.73
CA ASP A 47 17.99 -9.47 -2.04
C ASP A 47 18.50 -8.55 -3.18
N PRO A 48 19.50 -8.99 -3.98
CA PRO A 48 20.07 -8.17 -5.04
C PRO A 48 19.09 -7.85 -6.17
N HIS A 49 18.11 -8.73 -6.42
CA HIS A 49 17.08 -8.49 -7.42
C HIS A 49 16.11 -7.40 -6.96
N LEU A 50 15.64 -7.45 -5.71
CA LEU A 50 14.73 -6.43 -5.17
C LEU A 50 15.44 -5.07 -5.09
N VAL A 51 16.63 -5.01 -4.49
CA VAL A 51 17.41 -3.76 -4.34
C VAL A 51 17.85 -3.18 -5.68
N GLY A 52 18.30 -4.05 -6.60
CA GLY A 52 18.91 -3.64 -7.86
C GLY A 52 17.93 -3.42 -9.01
N THR A 53 16.82 -4.18 -9.03
CA THR A 53 15.91 -4.26 -10.18
C THR A 53 14.52 -3.72 -9.86
N ALA A 54 13.87 -4.18 -8.79
CA ALA A 54 12.48 -3.82 -8.52
C ALA A 54 12.33 -2.42 -7.87
N GLY A 55 13.18 -2.07 -6.90
CA GLY A 55 13.14 -0.77 -6.23
C GLY A 55 13.93 -0.72 -4.92
N ARG A 56 14.37 0.49 -4.51
CA ARG A 56 15.29 0.68 -3.37
C ARG A 56 14.64 0.99 -2.02
N VAL A 57 13.30 1.06 -1.94
CA VAL A 57 12.64 1.43 -0.68
C VAL A 57 12.91 0.37 0.40
N CYS A 58 12.92 -0.91 0.00
CA CYS A 58 13.30 -2.05 0.83
C CYS A 58 12.70 -2.00 2.25
N SER A 59 11.41 -1.67 2.33
CA SER A 59 10.62 -1.56 3.56
C SER A 59 10.17 -2.91 4.10
N GLY A 60 10.47 -4.02 3.41
CA GLY A 60 9.98 -5.35 3.79
C GLY A 60 8.55 -5.64 3.30
N THR A 61 7.95 -4.73 2.52
CA THR A 61 6.58 -4.87 2.01
C THR A 61 6.46 -5.97 0.97
N GLY A 62 7.46 -6.13 0.10
CA GLY A 62 7.44 -7.18 -0.92
C GLY A 62 7.58 -8.57 -0.32
N VAL A 63 8.55 -8.74 0.59
CA VAL A 63 8.77 -10.02 1.28
C VAL A 63 7.57 -10.38 2.15
N SER A 64 7.06 -9.44 2.95
CA SER A 64 5.90 -9.69 3.82
C SER A 64 4.64 -10.04 3.02
N ARG A 65 4.38 -9.37 1.90
CA ARG A 65 3.27 -9.69 0.99
C ARG A 65 3.41 -11.09 0.41
N SER A 66 4.62 -11.50 0.03
CA SER A 66 4.88 -12.85 -0.49
C SER A 66 4.55 -13.94 0.53
N GLU A 67 4.96 -13.76 1.79
CA GLU A 67 4.67 -14.70 2.88
C GLU A 67 3.18 -14.67 3.27
N PHE A 68 2.52 -13.51 3.15
CA PHE A 68 1.09 -13.37 3.36
C PHE A 68 0.27 -14.16 2.32
N ILE A 69 0.63 -14.08 1.04
CA ILE A 69 0.03 -14.90 -0.03
C ILE A 69 0.23 -16.40 0.24
N LEU A 70 1.40 -16.77 0.77
CA LEU A 70 1.69 -18.13 1.18
C LEU A 70 1.03 -18.55 2.51
N ARG A 71 0.30 -17.63 3.16
CA ARG A 71 -0.40 -17.82 4.46
C ARG A 71 0.56 -18.17 5.61
N ARG A 72 1.72 -17.51 5.61
CA ARG A 72 2.79 -17.69 6.61
C ARG A 72 3.10 -16.43 7.39
N ALA A 73 2.77 -15.25 6.86
CA ALA A 73 3.01 -14.00 7.55
C ALA A 73 2.14 -13.87 8.81
N PRO A 74 2.67 -13.27 9.90
CA PRO A 74 1.88 -12.91 11.07
C PRO A 74 0.89 -11.78 10.76
N GLN A 75 -0.17 -11.69 11.57
CA GLN A 75 -1.17 -10.63 11.48
C GLN A 75 -1.15 -9.73 12.72
N ALA A 76 -1.76 -8.53 12.63
CA ALA A 76 -1.76 -7.55 13.72
C ALA A 76 -2.30 -8.09 15.05
N ARG A 77 -3.30 -8.98 15.01
CA ARG A 77 -3.82 -9.66 16.21
C ARG A 77 -2.78 -10.50 16.97
N ASP A 78 -1.69 -10.88 16.31
CA ASP A 78 -0.63 -11.71 16.87
C ASP A 78 0.50 -10.86 17.48
N VAL A 79 0.40 -9.53 17.42
CA VAL A 79 1.43 -8.57 17.87
C VAL A 79 0.95 -7.85 19.14
N PRO A 80 1.47 -8.18 20.33
CA PRO A 80 1.03 -7.59 21.60
C PRO A 80 1.13 -6.07 21.66
N GLU A 81 2.13 -5.48 21.00
CA GLU A 81 2.39 -4.04 20.97
C GLU A 81 1.28 -3.25 20.26
N LEU A 82 0.48 -3.91 19.42
CA LEU A 82 -0.64 -3.30 18.71
C LEU A 82 -1.98 -3.44 19.45
N ALA A 83 -2.02 -4.13 20.60
CA ALA A 83 -3.27 -4.55 21.26
C ALA A 83 -4.26 -3.40 21.49
N ASP A 84 -3.78 -2.23 21.92
CA ASP A 84 -4.62 -1.05 22.20
C ASP A 84 -5.18 -0.37 20.94
N TYR A 85 -4.66 -0.73 19.75
CA TYR A 85 -5.03 -0.14 18.46
C TYR A 85 -5.85 -1.09 17.58
N LEU A 86 -6.11 -2.32 18.03
CA LEU A 86 -6.79 -3.32 17.22
C LEU A 86 -8.27 -2.98 16.98
N THR A 87 -8.72 -3.14 15.74
CA THR A 87 -10.11 -2.90 15.31
C THR A 87 -10.57 -3.91 14.24
N ASP A 88 -11.88 -3.98 13.97
CA ASP A 88 -12.48 -4.62 12.79
C ASP A 88 -12.92 -3.52 11.80
N LEU A 89 -11.97 -3.02 11.01
CA LEU A 89 -12.18 -1.85 10.17
C LEU A 89 -13.27 -2.06 9.11
N PRO A 90 -13.28 -3.16 8.32
CA PRO A 90 -14.35 -3.45 7.38
C PRO A 90 -15.74 -3.38 8.02
N ARG A 91 -15.91 -3.91 9.24
CA ARG A 91 -17.20 -3.82 9.94
C ARG A 91 -17.54 -2.36 10.28
N GLU A 92 -16.59 -1.63 10.85
CA GLU A 92 -16.80 -0.24 11.24
C GLU A 92 -17.17 0.64 10.05
N ILE A 93 -16.38 0.64 8.97
CA ILE A 93 -16.60 1.54 7.83
C ILE A 93 -17.90 1.21 7.09
N ASN A 94 -18.25 -0.07 6.94
CA ASN A 94 -19.50 -0.43 6.28
C ASN A 94 -20.72 -0.10 7.15
N THR A 95 -20.59 -0.21 8.49
CA THR A 95 -21.64 0.23 9.40
C THR A 95 -21.82 1.75 9.32
N ALA A 96 -20.73 2.51 9.35
CA ALA A 96 -20.73 3.97 9.22
C ALA A 96 -21.38 4.43 7.90
N CYS A 97 -21.08 3.75 6.78
CA CYS A 97 -21.76 3.97 5.49
C CYS A 97 -23.29 3.83 5.59
N THR A 98 -23.80 2.81 6.30
CA THR A 98 -25.26 2.64 6.47
C THR A 98 -25.91 3.71 7.33
N GLN A 99 -25.11 4.40 8.15
CA GLN A 99 -25.53 5.49 9.02
C GLN A 99 -25.40 6.86 8.33
N GLY A 100 -24.92 6.90 7.09
CA GLY A 100 -24.75 8.14 6.32
C GLY A 100 -23.49 8.91 6.69
N GLU A 101 -22.50 8.27 7.30
CA GLU A 101 -21.20 8.88 7.59
C GLU A 101 -20.30 8.92 6.35
N ASP A 102 -19.42 9.91 6.33
CA ASP A 102 -18.45 10.15 5.25
C ASP A 102 -17.03 9.89 5.75
N PHE A 103 -16.21 9.29 4.89
CA PHE A 103 -14.78 9.11 5.13
C PHE A 103 -14.03 9.09 3.79
N ILE A 104 -12.72 9.25 3.88
CA ILE A 104 -11.80 9.20 2.73
C ILE A 104 -10.98 7.92 2.85
N VAL A 105 -10.85 7.22 1.73
CA VAL A 105 -9.92 6.10 1.58
C VAL A 105 -8.74 6.60 0.75
N GLU A 106 -7.54 6.49 1.30
CA GLU A 106 -6.30 6.95 0.67
C GLU A 106 -5.53 5.77 0.05
N CYS A 107 -5.14 5.92 -1.22
CA CYS A 107 -4.19 5.03 -1.86
C CYS A 107 -2.76 5.47 -1.56
N SER A 108 -1.84 4.52 -1.37
CA SER A 108 -0.44 4.83 -1.03
C SER A 108 0.45 5.21 -2.23
N GLN A 109 0.18 4.69 -3.44
CA GLN A 109 0.99 4.93 -4.64
C GLN A 109 0.13 5.26 -5.88
N GLY A 110 0.79 5.72 -6.94
CA GLY A 110 0.14 6.00 -8.23
C GLY A 110 -0.24 4.72 -8.98
N THR A 111 -1.33 4.78 -9.76
CA THR A 111 -1.87 3.65 -10.54
C THR A 111 -0.84 2.97 -11.46
N HIS A 112 0.12 3.74 -12.00
CA HIS A 112 1.21 3.21 -12.83
C HIS A 112 2.28 2.44 -12.04
N LEU A 113 2.15 2.28 -10.72
CA LEU A 113 2.98 1.39 -9.91
C LEU A 113 2.25 0.10 -9.51
N SER A 114 1.02 -0.12 -10.00
CA SER A 114 0.23 -1.31 -9.69
C SER A 114 0.91 -2.60 -10.15
N LEU A 115 1.01 -3.57 -9.25
CA LEU A 115 1.67 -4.86 -9.50
C LEU A 115 1.11 -5.59 -10.73
N ALA A 116 -0.22 -5.71 -10.84
CA ALA A 116 -0.85 -6.54 -11.87
C ALA A 116 -1.20 -5.80 -13.17
N LEU A 117 -1.16 -4.47 -13.17
CA LEU A 117 -1.74 -3.65 -14.24
C LEU A 117 -0.71 -2.81 -15.00
N SER A 118 0.52 -2.77 -14.53
CA SER A 118 1.52 -1.85 -15.05
C SER A 118 2.51 -2.55 -16.00
N GLU A 119 3.01 -1.83 -17.01
CA GLU A 119 3.71 -2.40 -18.18
C GLU A 119 5.24 -2.60 -18.02
N ASP A 120 5.88 -1.78 -17.23
CA ASP A 120 7.28 -1.76 -16.77
C ASP A 120 7.58 -2.78 -15.66
N TYR A 121 6.93 -3.95 -15.65
CA TYR A 121 7.25 -5.01 -14.68
C TYR A 121 8.72 -5.43 -14.90
N PRO A 122 9.56 -5.60 -13.85
CA PRO A 122 9.23 -5.77 -12.42
C PRO A 122 9.31 -4.49 -11.56
N CYS A 123 9.27 -3.30 -12.14
CA CYS A 123 9.67 -2.06 -11.48
C CYS A 123 8.54 -1.34 -10.72
N TYR A 124 7.80 -2.09 -9.90
CA TYR A 124 6.53 -1.68 -9.31
C TYR A 124 6.43 -2.02 -7.82
N THR A 125 5.38 -1.53 -7.18
CA THR A 125 5.07 -1.93 -5.81
C THR A 125 4.61 -3.39 -5.78
N SER A 126 4.57 -3.98 -4.58
CA SER A 126 4.09 -5.35 -4.36
C SER A 126 2.57 -5.44 -4.21
N ASP A 127 1.84 -4.40 -4.61
CA ASP A 127 0.39 -4.33 -4.49
C ASP A 127 -0.27 -3.60 -5.67
N ASN A 128 -1.59 -3.65 -5.74
CA ASN A 128 -2.35 -2.89 -6.72
C ASN A 128 -2.73 -1.50 -6.18
N CYS A 129 -2.65 -0.49 -7.04
CA CYS A 129 -2.91 0.92 -6.69
C CYS A 129 -4.18 1.57 -7.28
N PRO A 130 -5.03 0.92 -8.12
CA PRO A 130 -6.32 1.50 -8.49
C PRO A 130 -7.24 1.71 -7.29
N SER A 131 -8.26 2.57 -7.46
CA SER A 131 -9.27 2.83 -6.43
C SER A 131 -9.99 1.58 -5.93
N VAL A 132 -10.20 0.58 -6.80
CA VAL A 132 -10.80 -0.71 -6.42
C VAL A 132 -9.90 -1.54 -5.53
N ALA A 133 -8.57 -1.41 -5.65
CA ALA A 133 -7.63 -2.07 -4.75
C ALA A 133 -7.65 -1.41 -3.38
N ALA A 134 -7.66 -0.07 -3.32
CA ALA A 134 -7.80 0.63 -2.05
C ALA A 134 -9.14 0.34 -1.34
N ALA A 135 -10.23 0.16 -2.10
CA ALA A 135 -11.50 -0.29 -1.53
C ALA A 135 -11.41 -1.72 -0.95
N ASP A 136 -10.70 -2.63 -1.63
CA ASP A 136 -10.42 -3.98 -1.15
C ASP A 136 -9.55 -3.95 0.12
N ASP A 137 -8.53 -3.09 0.15
CA ASP A 137 -7.57 -2.98 1.26
C ASP A 137 -8.24 -2.67 2.59
N VAL A 138 -9.27 -1.81 2.56
CA VAL A 138 -10.07 -1.45 3.75
C VAL A 138 -11.32 -2.31 3.93
N GLY A 139 -11.64 -3.19 2.98
CA GLY A 139 -12.84 -4.03 3.00
C GLY A 139 -14.14 -3.24 2.80
N LEU A 140 -14.10 -2.15 2.02
CA LEU A 140 -15.26 -1.33 1.72
C LEU A 140 -16.17 -2.04 0.71
N ASN A 141 -17.47 -2.12 0.99
CA ASN A 141 -18.43 -2.55 -0.01
C ASN A 141 -18.43 -1.57 -1.19
N TRP A 142 -18.15 -2.06 -2.38
CA TRP A 142 -18.06 -1.27 -3.62
C TRP A 142 -19.28 -0.40 -3.89
N ARG A 143 -20.47 -0.76 -3.37
CA ARG A 143 -21.70 0.06 -3.50
C ARG A 143 -21.67 1.36 -2.71
N HIS A 144 -20.78 1.47 -1.72
CA HIS A 144 -20.62 2.67 -0.91
C HIS A 144 -19.59 3.65 -1.48
N ILE A 145 -18.87 3.26 -2.54
CA ILE A 145 -17.98 4.17 -3.27
C ILE A 145 -18.83 5.18 -4.03
N ARG A 146 -18.70 6.46 -3.69
CA ARG A 146 -19.41 7.57 -4.33
C ARG A 146 -18.54 8.28 -5.36
N ASP A 147 -17.40 8.79 -4.90
CA ASP A 147 -16.48 9.58 -5.69
C ASP A 147 -15.09 8.94 -5.71
N VAL A 148 -14.40 9.06 -6.85
CA VAL A 148 -13.01 8.67 -7.00
C VAL A 148 -12.23 9.88 -7.50
N VAL A 149 -11.29 10.35 -6.69
CA VAL A 149 -10.42 11.48 -7.04
C VAL A 149 -9.07 10.95 -7.48
N LEU A 150 -8.64 11.34 -8.68
CA LEU A 150 -7.31 11.03 -9.21
C LEU A 150 -6.41 12.24 -9.06
N GLU A 151 -5.31 12.10 -8.31
CA GLU A 151 -4.27 13.12 -8.26
C GLU A 151 -3.32 12.99 -9.46
N VAL A 152 -3.23 14.05 -10.27
CA VAL A 152 -2.34 14.10 -11.44
C VAL A 152 -1.39 15.26 -11.30
N LYS A 153 -0.09 14.97 -11.33
CA LYS A 153 0.97 15.98 -11.34
C LYS A 153 1.23 16.45 -12.77
N THR A 154 1.43 17.75 -12.95
CA THR A 154 1.76 18.38 -14.25
C THR A 154 3.02 17.80 -14.90
N LEU A 155 3.98 17.37 -14.08
CA LEU A 155 5.22 16.72 -14.51
C LEU A 155 5.35 15.36 -13.79
N PRO A 156 5.22 14.22 -14.49
CA PRO A 156 5.33 12.92 -13.86
C PRO A 156 6.75 12.72 -13.31
N SER A 157 6.84 12.13 -12.13
CA SER A 157 8.11 11.79 -11.47
C SER A 157 8.14 10.31 -11.13
N ARG A 158 9.31 9.68 -11.29
CA ARG A 158 9.56 8.29 -10.89
C ARG A 158 10.77 8.24 -9.98
N VAL A 159 10.66 7.46 -8.90
CA VAL A 159 11.77 7.14 -8.00
C VAL A 159 12.25 5.73 -8.32
N GLY A 160 13.56 5.54 -8.34
CA GLY A 160 14.21 4.27 -8.70
C GLY A 160 14.89 4.30 -10.07
N HIS A 161 15.62 3.24 -10.39
CA HIS A 161 16.47 3.17 -11.58
C HIS A 161 15.73 2.64 -12.82
N CYS A 162 14.45 2.30 -12.65
CA CYS A 162 13.69 1.63 -13.68
C CYS A 162 13.20 2.58 -14.78
N PRO A 163 13.37 2.19 -16.05
CA PRO A 163 12.89 2.98 -17.18
C PRO A 163 11.37 3.16 -17.12
N SER A 164 10.92 4.40 -17.13
CA SER A 164 9.49 4.73 -17.10
C SER A 164 8.88 4.72 -18.50
N SER A 165 7.66 4.20 -18.66
CA SER A 165 6.85 4.44 -19.86
C SER A 165 6.56 5.93 -20.10
N PHE A 166 6.74 6.78 -19.08
CA PHE A 166 6.66 8.24 -19.19
C PHE A 166 7.98 8.91 -19.61
N ASP A 167 9.09 8.17 -19.70
CA ASP A 167 10.36 8.72 -20.20
C ASP A 167 10.23 8.98 -21.72
N PRO A 168 10.35 10.26 -22.17
CA PRO A 168 10.26 10.60 -23.58
C PRO A 168 11.24 9.82 -24.44
N LYS A 169 12.45 9.51 -23.92
CA LYS A 169 13.47 8.75 -24.65
C LYS A 169 13.05 7.30 -24.86
N LYS A 170 12.42 6.68 -23.86
CA LYS A 170 11.88 5.31 -23.94
C LYS A 170 10.70 5.25 -24.91
N ARG A 171 9.77 6.20 -24.85
CA ARG A 171 8.60 6.25 -25.76
C ARG A 171 9.01 6.39 -27.23
N MET A 172 9.98 7.26 -27.52
CA MET A 172 10.55 7.37 -28.87
C MET A 172 11.20 6.05 -29.33
N SER A 173 11.91 5.35 -28.44
CA SER A 173 12.52 4.06 -28.80
C SER A 173 11.51 2.93 -29.01
N LEU A 174 10.30 3.05 -28.44
CA LEU A 174 9.20 2.09 -28.55
C LEU A 174 8.19 2.45 -29.64
N GLY A 175 8.38 3.55 -30.37
CA GLY A 175 7.43 4.02 -31.40
C GLY A 175 6.09 4.49 -30.83
N LEU A 176 6.02 4.77 -29.53
CA LEU A 176 4.82 5.27 -28.87
C LEU A 176 4.71 6.79 -29.08
N PRO A 177 3.51 7.33 -29.35
CA PRO A 177 3.32 8.76 -29.45
C PRO A 177 3.65 9.45 -28.11
N ASN A 178 4.09 10.70 -28.21
CA ASN A 178 4.18 11.58 -27.06
C ASN A 178 2.79 11.74 -26.44
N MET A 179 2.73 11.79 -25.11
CA MET A 179 1.46 12.12 -24.45
C MET A 179 1.23 13.61 -24.63
N GLU A 180 0.29 13.97 -25.50
CA GLU A 180 -0.33 15.31 -25.54
C GLU A 180 -1.36 15.46 -24.42
#